data_AF-A0A0G4L3Z9-F1
#
_entry.id   AF-A0A0G4L3Z9-F1
#
_cell.length_a   1.000
_cell.length_b   1.000
_cell.length_c   1.000
_cell.angle_alpha   90.00
_cell.angle_beta   90.00
_cell.angle_gamma   90.00
#
_symmetry.space_group_name_H-M   'P 1'
#
loop_
_entity.id
_entity.type
_entity.pdbx_description
1 polymer ?
#
loop_
_entity_poly.entity_id
_entity_poly.type
_entity_poly.pdbx_seq_one_letter_code
_entity_poly.pdbx_strand_id
1 'polypeptide(L)'
;MLEAQRRMTEQFMPQIEAVTPGSGSYMNEADFRQPNWQKTFFGDNYAELLNIKNKWDPEGRLYVLKGVGSESWSVDADGRMCRA
;
A
#
# COMPACT_ATOMS: atom_id res chain seq x y z
N MET A 1 19.34 8.52 3.70
CA MET A 1 18.37 7.47 3.27
C MET A 1 16.95 7.78 3.72
N LEU A 2 16.67 7.86 5.04
CA LEU A 2 15.30 8.14 5.53
C LEU A 2 14.74 9.50 5.11
N GLU A 3 15.57 10.53 5.06
CA GLU A 3 15.15 11.88 4.64
C GLU A 3 14.66 11.91 3.18
N ALA A 4 15.36 11.23 2.27
CA ALA A 4 14.94 11.12 0.88
C ALA A 4 13.60 10.39 0.74
N GLN A 5 13.38 9.33 1.53
CA GLN A 5 12.10 8.63 1.56
C GLN A 5 10.96 9.52 2.06
N ARG A 6 11.19 10.28 3.15
CA ARG A 6 10.19 11.26 3.64
C ARG A 6 9.90 12.32 2.60
N ARG A 7 10.93 12.82 1.90
CA ARG A 7 10.75 13.80 0.83
C ARG A 7 9.87 13.28 -0.31
N MET A 8 10.01 12.01 -0.69
CA MET A 8 9.09 11.37 -1.65
C MET A 8 7.64 11.42 -1.15
N THR A 9 7.39 10.91 0.07
CA THR A 9 6.04 10.76 0.63
C THR A 9 5.38 12.09 0.99
N GLU A 10 6.14 13.03 1.55
CA GLU A 10 5.63 14.23 2.20
C GLU A 10 5.69 15.47 1.29
N GLN A 11 6.49 15.44 0.21
CA GLN A 11 6.65 16.60 -0.69
C GLN A 11 6.33 16.26 -2.14
N PHE A 12 6.92 15.21 -2.71
CA PHE A 12 6.80 14.96 -4.15
C PHE A 12 5.46 14.31 -4.52
N MET A 13 5.06 13.22 -3.86
CA MET A 13 3.80 12.54 -4.16
C MET A 13 2.57 13.46 -3.98
N PRO A 14 2.46 14.27 -2.91
CA PRO A 14 1.33 15.19 -2.76
C PRO A 14 1.22 16.21 -3.90
N GLN A 15 2.34 16.69 -4.45
CA GLN A 15 2.34 17.61 -5.59
C GLN A 15 1.86 16.92 -6.88
N ILE A 16 2.29 15.67 -7.11
CA ILE A 16 1.85 14.87 -8.26
C ILE A 16 0.35 14.57 -8.17
N GLU A 17 -0.14 14.16 -7.00
CA GLU A 17 -1.56 13.88 -6.78
C GLU A 17 -2.43 15.13 -6.96
N ALA A 18 -1.96 16.29 -6.50
CA ALA A 18 -2.68 17.55 -6.62
C ALA A 18 -2.93 17.98 -8.08
N VAL A 19 -2.02 17.62 -9.00
CA VAL A 19 -2.14 17.93 -10.44
C VAL A 19 -2.75 16.79 -11.26
N THR A 20 -3.02 15.63 -10.65
CA THR A 20 -3.61 14.45 -11.31
C THR A 20 -4.87 13.94 -10.60
N PRO A 21 -5.86 14.80 -10.26
CA PRO A 21 -7.02 14.40 -9.48
C PRO A 21 -7.80 13.27 -10.14
N GLY A 22 -8.20 12.28 -9.34
CA GLY A 22 -8.91 11.09 -9.82
C GLY A 22 -8.02 9.99 -10.39
N SER A 23 -6.71 10.21 -10.50
CA SER A 23 -5.75 9.20 -10.93
C SER A 23 -5.38 8.22 -9.80
N GLY A 24 -4.52 7.26 -10.13
CA GLY A 24 -3.85 6.36 -9.18
C GLY A 24 -2.33 6.36 -9.39
N SER A 25 -1.64 5.42 -8.73
CA SER A 25 -0.21 5.18 -8.92
C SER A 25 0.02 3.73 -9.33
N TYR A 26 0.93 3.54 -10.28
CA TYR A 26 1.33 2.21 -10.71
C TYR A 26 2.13 1.52 -9.59
N MET A 27 1.56 0.47 -9.00
CA MET A 27 2.09 -0.12 -7.76
C MET A 27 3.54 -0.63 -7.85
N ASN A 28 3.99 -1.05 -9.03
CA ASN A 28 5.34 -1.57 -9.22
C ASN A 28 6.42 -0.46 -9.23
N GLU A 29 6.00 0.81 -9.36
CA GLU A 29 6.88 2.00 -9.40
C GLU A 29 6.44 3.07 -8.38
N ALA A 30 5.75 2.66 -7.32
CA ALA A 30 5.14 3.56 -6.36
C ALA A 30 5.98 3.77 -5.08
N ASP A 31 5.63 4.82 -4.32
CA ASP A 31 6.13 5.02 -2.97
C ASP A 31 5.63 3.91 -2.02
N PHE A 32 6.55 3.15 -1.45
CA PHE A 32 6.21 2.10 -0.47
C PHE A 32 5.54 2.64 0.80
N ARG A 33 5.66 3.94 1.08
CA ARG A 33 5.00 4.64 2.19
C ARG A 33 3.67 5.30 1.81
N GLN A 34 3.20 5.13 0.57
CA GLN A 34 2.01 5.77 0.04
C GLN A 34 0.83 5.70 1.05
N PRO A 35 0.28 6.86 1.46
CA PRO A 35 -0.97 6.89 2.22
C PRO A 35 -2.14 6.50 1.31
N ASN A 36 -3.19 5.92 1.89
CA ASN A 36 -4.39 5.50 1.14
C ASN A 36 -4.11 4.56 -0.06
N TRP A 37 -3.02 3.79 0.03
CA TRP A 37 -2.53 2.88 -1.02
C TRP A 37 -3.59 1.93 -1.58
N GLN A 38 -4.57 1.49 -0.78
CA GLN A 38 -5.68 0.65 -1.30
C GLN A 38 -6.37 1.34 -2.48
N LYS A 39 -6.74 2.61 -2.29
CA LYS A 39 -7.37 3.42 -3.34
C LYS A 39 -6.36 3.82 -4.42
N THR A 40 -5.18 4.28 -4.03
CA THR A 40 -4.19 4.79 -4.98
C THR A 40 -3.69 3.71 -5.95
N PHE A 41 -3.52 2.46 -5.50
CA PHE A 41 -2.97 1.39 -6.33
C PHE A 41 -4.04 0.53 -6.99
N PHE A 42 -5.16 0.30 -6.32
CA PHE A 42 -6.18 -0.67 -6.77
C PHE A 42 -7.53 -0.02 -7.08
N GLY A 43 -7.80 1.18 -6.55
CA GLY A 43 -9.06 1.88 -6.75
C GLY A 43 -10.27 1.04 -6.32
N ASP A 44 -11.33 1.12 -7.11
CA ASP A 44 -12.59 0.41 -6.85
C ASP A 44 -12.45 -1.12 -6.90
N ASN A 45 -11.37 -1.64 -7.48
CA ASN A 45 -11.11 -3.08 -7.54
C ASN A 45 -10.67 -3.67 -6.19
N TYR A 46 -10.30 -2.83 -5.22
CA TYR A 46 -9.70 -3.31 -3.97
C TYR A 46 -10.59 -4.32 -3.24
N ALA A 47 -11.90 -4.05 -3.17
CA ALA A 47 -12.84 -4.92 -2.47
C ALA A 47 -12.90 -6.32 -3.10
N GLU A 48 -12.96 -6.41 -4.42
CA GLU A 48 -13.02 -7.70 -5.12
C GLU A 48 -11.68 -8.44 -5.06
N LEU A 49 -10.56 -7.73 -5.19
CA LEU A 49 -9.24 -8.32 -5.01
C LEU A 49 -9.06 -8.88 -3.59
N LEU A 50 -9.57 -8.16 -2.57
CA LEU A 50 -9.54 -8.63 -1.18
C LEU A 50 -10.40 -9.87 -0.99
N ASN A 51 -11.57 -9.95 -1.63
CA ASN A 51 -12.39 -11.17 -1.63
C ASN A 51 -11.63 -12.37 -2.21
N ILE A 52 -10.97 -12.17 -3.35
CA ILE A 52 -10.15 -13.21 -3.99
C ILE A 52 -8.98 -13.61 -3.08
N LYS A 53 -8.29 -12.64 -2.48
CA LYS A 53 -7.20 -12.87 -1.53
C LYS A 53 -7.67 -13.73 -0.35
N ASN A 54 -8.80 -13.39 0.25
CA ASN A 54 -9.36 -14.12 1.39
C ASN A 54 -9.83 -15.53 1.01
N LYS A 55 -10.28 -15.74 -0.24
CA LYS A 55 -10.65 -17.07 -0.74
C LYS A 55 -9.45 -18.01 -0.87
N TRP A 56 -8.33 -17.51 -1.38
CA TRP A 56 -7.16 -18.34 -1.70
C TRP A 56 -6.07 -18.34 -0.65
N ASP A 57 -5.99 -17.29 0.17
CA ASP A 57 -5.06 -17.15 1.28
C ASP A 57 -5.79 -16.62 2.52
N PRO A 58 -6.74 -17.40 3.09
CA PRO A 58 -7.57 -16.99 4.23
C PRO A 58 -6.75 -16.71 5.49
N GLU A 59 -5.57 -17.32 5.59
CA GLU A 59 -4.63 -17.09 6.68
C GLU A 59 -3.65 -15.95 6.37
N GLY A 60 -3.73 -15.29 5.20
CA GLY A 60 -2.85 -14.18 4.84
C GLY A 60 -1.36 -14.51 4.88
N ARG A 61 -0.96 -15.73 4.54
CA ARG A 61 0.45 -16.18 4.57
C ARG A 61 1.32 -15.47 3.55
N LEU A 62 0.75 -15.08 2.41
CA LEU A 62 1.47 -14.39 1.34
C LEU A 62 1.40 -12.88 1.57
N TYR A 63 2.37 -12.36 2.31
CA TYR A 63 2.46 -10.93 2.63
C TYR A 63 3.38 -10.18 1.66
N VAL A 64 2.95 -9.00 1.26
CA VAL A 64 3.78 -7.99 0.59
C VAL A 64 3.37 -6.62 1.13
N LEU A 65 4.32 -5.76 1.45
CA LEU A 65 4.02 -4.41 1.94
C LEU A 65 3.17 -3.65 0.91
N LYS A 66 2.00 -3.14 1.34
CA LYS A 66 1.02 -2.42 0.48
C LYS A 66 0.43 -3.28 -0.66
N GLY A 67 0.48 -4.61 -0.51
CA GLY A 67 -0.27 -5.55 -1.34
C GLY A 67 -1.69 -5.76 -0.82
N VAL A 68 -2.57 -6.31 -1.65
CA VAL A 68 -3.97 -6.62 -1.27
C VAL A 68 -4.02 -7.51 -0.02
N GLY A 69 -4.75 -7.06 1.02
CA GLY A 69 -4.88 -7.76 2.29
C GLY A 69 -3.67 -7.65 3.22
N SER A 70 -2.66 -6.86 2.87
CA SER A 70 -1.46 -6.66 3.71
C SER A 70 -1.76 -5.97 5.05
N GLU A 71 -2.88 -5.26 5.16
CA GLU A 71 -3.40 -4.65 6.39
C GLU A 71 -3.81 -5.65 7.46
N SER A 72 -3.90 -6.95 7.14
CA SER A 72 -4.06 -8.02 8.13
C SER A 72 -2.81 -8.26 8.99
N TRP A 73 -1.70 -7.59 8.64
CA TRP A 73 -0.43 -7.65 9.35
C TRP A 73 0.06 -6.25 9.72
N SER A 74 0.71 -6.17 10.87
CA SER A 74 1.57 -5.06 11.29
C SER A 74 3.02 -5.53 11.35
N VAL A 75 3.96 -4.61 11.09
CA VAL A 75 5.41 -4.86 11.19
C VAL A 75 5.97 -3.91 12.24
N ASP A 76 6.52 -4.46 13.32
CA ASP A 76 7.13 -3.68 14.40
C ASP A 76 8.50 -3.13 13.98
N ALA A 77 9.07 -2.22 14.78
CA ALA A 77 10.34 -1.56 14.51
C ALA A 77 11.53 -2.53 14.42
N ASP A 78 11.44 -3.69 15.07
CA ASP A 78 12.42 -4.79 14.98
C ASP A 78 12.22 -5.70 13.76
N GLY A 79 11.19 -5.44 12.95
CA GLY A 79 10.83 -6.22 11.77
C GLY A 79 9.90 -7.40 12.06
N ARG A 80 9.46 -7.62 13.30
CA ARG A 80 8.51 -8.67 13.64
C ARG A 80 7.16 -8.41 13.00
N MET A 81 6.63 -9.43 12.33
CA MET A 81 5.26 -9.42 11.81
C MET A 81 4.28 -9.94 12.87
N CYS A 82 3.22 -9.17 13.11
CA CYS A 82 2.12 -9.50 14.01
C CYS A 82 0.79 -9.37 13.26
N ARG A 83 -0.24 -10.10 13.70
CA ARG A 83 -1.61 -9.81 13.22
C ARG A 83 -1.99 -8.40 13.66
N ALA A 84 -2.56 -7.64 12.74
CA ALA A 84 -3.05 -6.29 12.99
C ALA A 84 -4.33 -6.30 13.85
#